data_AF-A0A958L0A0-F1
#
_entry.id   AF-A0A958L0A0-F1
#
_cell.length_a   1.000
_cell.length_b   1.000
_cell.length_c   1.000
_cell.angle_alpha   90.00
_cell.angle_beta   90.00
_cell.angle_gamma   90.00
#
_symmetry.space_group_name_H-M   'P 1'
#
loop_
_entity.id
_entity.type
_entity.pdbx_description
1 polymer ?
#
loop_
_entity_poly.entity_id
_entity_poly.type
_entity_poly.pdbx_seq_one_letter_code
_entity_poly.pdbx_strand_id
1 'polypeptide(L)'
;MSKEVKFAVPVAEGAEFQFLGEETINPSFLQTFSFESPAQLIVTETDEFSAVCPFSGLPDLAHLRIEYYPSGGRCIELKSLKYYITSFRNVGIYQEAATKRIREDLETVLNCPVRVQTIYNIRGGFKTTCTEGALSEPPKPSSET
;
A
#
# COMPACT_ATOMS: atom_id res chain seq x y z
N MET A 1 -1.20 5.68 -58.01
CA MET A 1 -0.77 4.44 -57.31
C MET A 1 -0.60 4.77 -55.83
N SER A 2 -1.62 4.50 -55.02
CA SER A 2 -1.58 4.71 -53.58
C SER A 2 -0.78 3.57 -52.96
N LYS A 3 0.33 3.89 -52.28
CA LYS A 3 1.11 2.88 -51.56
C LYS A 3 0.29 2.41 -50.36
N GLU A 4 0.06 1.10 -50.30
CA GLU A 4 -0.58 0.44 -49.18
C GLU A 4 0.36 0.52 -47.96
N VAL A 5 -0.05 1.26 -46.92
CA VAL A 5 0.72 1.39 -45.68
C VAL A 5 0.46 0.14 -44.84
N LYS A 6 1.43 -0.77 -44.79
CA LYS A 6 1.39 -1.91 -43.87
C LYS A 6 1.79 -1.43 -42.47
N PHE A 7 0.83 -1.40 -41.55
CA PHE A 7 1.12 -1.23 -40.13
C PHE A 7 1.55 -2.58 -39.56
N ALA A 8 2.81 -2.69 -39.13
CA ALA A 8 3.26 -3.81 -38.31
C ALA A 8 2.92 -3.50 -36.86
N VAL A 9 2.02 -4.27 -36.25
CA VAL A 9 1.77 -4.22 -34.81
C VAL A 9 2.86 -5.07 -34.14
N PRO A 10 3.62 -4.53 -33.16
CA PRO A 10 4.52 -5.36 -32.38
C PRO A 10 3.69 -6.29 -31.51
N VAL A 11 3.79 -7.59 -31.79
CA VAL A 11 3.07 -8.63 -31.06
C VAL A 11 4.02 -9.21 -30.01
N ALA A 12 3.82 -8.83 -28.74
CA ALA A 12 4.44 -9.48 -27.59
C ALA A 12 3.54 -10.63 -27.08
N GLU A 13 3.07 -11.50 -27.98
CA GLU A 13 2.18 -12.61 -27.60
C GLU A 13 2.97 -13.79 -27.03
N GLY A 14 2.48 -14.36 -25.93
CA GLY A 14 2.90 -15.67 -25.41
C GLY A 14 3.69 -15.66 -24.10
N ALA A 15 3.96 -14.50 -23.50
CA ALA A 15 4.60 -14.43 -22.18
C ALA A 15 3.54 -14.24 -21.08
N GLU A 16 3.31 -15.29 -20.28
CA GLU A 16 2.51 -15.21 -19.06
C GLU A 16 3.44 -15.09 -17.85
N PHE A 17 3.28 -14.02 -17.07
CA PHE A 17 3.96 -13.88 -15.79
C PHE A 17 3.08 -14.47 -14.68
N GLN A 18 3.60 -15.47 -13.98
CA GLN A 18 2.95 -16.04 -12.81
C GLN A 18 3.10 -15.10 -11.61
N PHE A 19 2.02 -14.97 -10.83
CA PHE A 19 1.98 -14.22 -9.59
C PHE A 19 1.21 -15.03 -8.53
N LEU A 20 1.40 -14.67 -7.27
CA LEU A 20 0.78 -15.29 -6.11
C LEU A 20 -0.60 -14.69 -5.83
N GLY A 21 -1.46 -15.44 -5.15
CA GLY A 21 -2.74 -14.93 -4.68
C GLY A 21 -2.61 -14.09 -3.40
N GLU A 22 -3.66 -13.34 -3.09
CA GLU A 22 -3.72 -12.44 -1.92
C GLU A 22 -3.52 -13.17 -0.59
N GLU A 23 -3.81 -14.46 -0.51
CA GLU A 23 -3.59 -15.30 0.67
C GLU A 23 -2.12 -15.43 1.08
N THR A 24 -1.19 -15.07 0.19
CA THR A 24 0.26 -15.09 0.47
C THR A 24 0.77 -13.80 1.12
N ILE A 25 -0.05 -12.75 1.17
CA ILE A 25 0.23 -11.54 1.94
C ILE A 25 0.25 -11.94 3.41
N ASN A 26 1.37 -11.69 4.09
CA ASN A 26 1.58 -12.19 5.44
C ASN A 26 1.57 -11.08 6.50
N PRO A 27 0.41 -10.77 7.11
CA PRO A 27 0.32 -9.80 8.19
C PRO A 27 1.02 -10.27 9.48
N SER A 28 1.38 -11.55 9.60
CA SER A 28 2.11 -12.06 10.77
C SER A 28 3.53 -11.48 10.89
N PHE A 29 4.03 -10.82 9.84
CA PHE A 29 5.28 -10.08 9.94
C PHE A 29 5.17 -8.84 10.80
N LEU A 30 3.99 -8.21 10.90
CA LEU A 30 3.81 -6.95 11.60
C LEU A 30 4.06 -7.10 13.09
N GLN A 31 4.96 -6.26 13.61
CA GLN A 31 5.28 -6.17 15.02
C GLN A 31 5.14 -4.73 15.49
N THR A 32 4.76 -4.56 16.75
CA THR A 32 4.63 -3.25 17.40
C THR A 32 5.44 -3.20 18.67
N PHE A 33 5.82 -2.00 19.09
CA PHE A 33 6.37 -1.73 20.42
C PHE A 33 5.50 -0.71 21.16
N SER A 34 5.55 -0.73 22.49
CA SER A 34 4.81 0.23 23.33
C SER A 34 5.34 1.65 23.11
N PHE A 35 4.43 2.60 22.88
CA PHE A 35 4.79 4.00 22.66
C PHE A 35 3.68 4.93 23.16
N GLU A 36 4.00 5.75 24.15
CA GLU A 36 3.06 6.62 24.86
C GLU A 36 3.21 8.08 24.41
N SER A 37 2.60 8.41 23.26
CA SER A 37 2.47 9.79 22.76
C SER A 37 1.24 9.90 21.85
N PRO A 38 0.02 9.77 22.41
CA PRO A 38 -1.20 9.53 21.63
C PRO A 38 -1.60 10.72 20.73
N ALA A 39 -1.04 11.91 20.94
CA ALA A 39 -1.28 13.09 20.12
C ALA A 39 -0.19 13.34 19.05
N GLN A 40 0.85 12.52 18.97
CA GLN A 40 1.89 12.65 17.95
C GLN A 40 1.44 12.01 16.63
N LEU A 41 1.35 12.82 15.58
CA LEU A 41 1.13 12.29 14.23
C LEU A 41 2.41 11.59 13.75
N ILE A 42 2.32 10.30 13.46
CA ILE A 42 3.39 9.52 12.85
C ILE A 42 3.08 9.39 11.37
N VAL A 43 4.02 9.81 10.53
CA VAL A 43 3.96 9.67 9.08
C VAL A 43 5.16 8.83 8.64
N THR A 44 4.91 7.74 7.93
CA THR A 44 5.94 6.84 7.40
C THR A 44 5.71 6.63 5.90
N GLU A 45 6.76 6.79 5.10
CA GLU A 45 6.66 6.80 3.64
C GLU A 45 7.75 5.96 2.98
N THR A 46 7.44 5.38 1.82
CA THR A 46 8.40 4.63 1.02
C THR A 46 8.00 4.60 -0.46
N ASP A 47 8.98 4.65 -1.35
CA ASP A 47 8.79 4.42 -2.80
C ASP A 47 8.95 2.95 -3.19
N GLU A 48 9.09 2.06 -2.19
CA GLU A 48 9.43 0.65 -2.41
C GLU A 48 8.21 -0.28 -2.38
N PHE A 49 6.99 0.27 -2.40
CA PHE A 49 5.78 -0.55 -2.54
C PHE A 49 5.63 -1.05 -3.97
N SER A 50 5.40 -2.36 -4.10
CA SER A 50 5.13 -3.01 -5.37
C SER A 50 4.15 -4.16 -5.18
N ALA A 51 3.28 -4.34 -6.16
CA ALA A 51 2.40 -5.49 -6.33
C ALA A 51 2.30 -5.86 -7.82
N VAL A 52 1.53 -6.89 -8.17
CA VAL A 52 1.31 -7.29 -9.55
C VAL A 52 -0.11 -6.95 -9.98
N CYS A 53 -0.26 -6.35 -11.17
CA CYS A 53 -1.57 -6.11 -11.75
C CYS A 53 -2.22 -7.43 -12.19
N PRO A 54 -3.42 -7.79 -11.69
CA PRO A 54 -4.07 -9.05 -12.02
C PRO A 54 -4.38 -9.25 -13.52
N PHE A 55 -4.55 -8.16 -14.27
CA PHE A 55 -4.88 -8.22 -15.70
C PHE A 55 -3.65 -8.48 -16.59
N SER A 56 -2.51 -7.85 -16.28
CA SER A 56 -1.35 -7.86 -17.17
C SER A 56 -0.18 -8.69 -16.65
N GLY A 57 -0.19 -9.11 -15.37
CA GLY A 57 0.95 -9.77 -14.73
C GLY A 57 2.20 -8.88 -14.59
N LEU A 58 2.05 -7.57 -14.84
CA LEU A 58 3.14 -6.60 -14.77
C LEU A 58 3.13 -5.89 -13.42
N PRO A 59 4.29 -5.46 -12.91
CA PRO A 59 4.38 -4.81 -11.62
C PRO A 59 3.67 -3.45 -11.64
N ASP A 60 2.90 -3.22 -10.60
CA ASP A 60 2.48 -1.90 -10.16
C ASP A 60 3.45 -1.42 -9.07
N LEU A 61 3.88 -0.16 -9.18
CA LEU A 61 4.79 0.51 -8.26
C LEU A 61 4.09 1.74 -7.72
N ALA A 62 4.20 1.99 -6.42
CA ALA A 62 3.60 3.17 -5.80
C ALA A 62 4.50 3.78 -4.73
N HIS A 63 4.36 5.08 -4.57
CA HIS A 63 4.71 5.75 -3.33
C HIS A 63 3.63 5.43 -2.28
N LEU A 64 4.03 4.82 -1.17
CA LEU A 64 3.17 4.47 -0.05
C LEU A 64 3.39 5.45 1.10
N ARG A 65 2.29 6.01 1.60
CA ARG A 65 2.24 6.90 2.77
C ARG A 65 1.28 6.34 3.81
N ILE A 66 1.77 6.16 5.03
CA ILE A 66 1.02 5.65 6.18
C ILE A 66 1.02 6.73 7.26
N GLU A 67 -0.16 7.07 7.77
CA GLU A 67 -0.36 8.09 8.78
C GLU A 67 -1.23 7.56 9.91
N TYR A 68 -0.82 7.78 11.16
CA TYR A 68 -1.62 7.43 12.33
C TYR A 68 -1.19 8.22 13.57
N TYR A 69 -2.11 8.34 14.51
CA TYR A 69 -1.79 8.71 15.89
C TYR A 69 -1.70 7.41 16.71
N PRO A 70 -0.67 7.20 17.54
CA PRO A 70 -0.50 5.98 18.32
C PRO A 70 -1.41 5.96 19.56
N SER A 71 -2.70 6.30 19.39
CA SER A 71 -3.70 6.35 20.47
C SER A 71 -4.01 4.98 21.07
N GLY A 72 -3.64 3.89 20.38
CA GLY A 72 -3.66 2.52 20.90
C GLY A 72 -2.46 2.15 21.79
N GLY A 73 -1.55 3.09 22.08
CA GLY A 73 -0.34 2.88 22.90
C GLY A 73 0.77 2.10 22.19
N ARG A 74 0.74 2.05 20.85
CA ARG A 74 1.61 1.22 20.02
C ARG A 74 2.16 2.01 18.84
N CYS A 75 3.41 1.71 18.49
CA CYS A 75 4.06 2.18 17.27
C CYS A 75 4.54 0.97 16.45
N ILE A 76 4.48 1.10 15.12
CA ILE A 76 4.90 0.03 14.20
C ILE A 76 6.42 -0.10 14.17
N GLU A 77 6.93 -1.33 14.22
CA GLU A 77 8.36 -1.61 14.05
C GLU A 77 8.72 -1.63 12.55
N LEU A 78 9.69 -0.80 12.13
CA LEU A 78 9.92 -0.52 10.71
C LEU A 78 10.45 -1.70 9.89
N LYS A 79 11.27 -2.59 10.48
CA LYS A 79 11.75 -3.79 9.78
C LYS A 79 10.60 -4.78 9.53
N SER A 80 9.73 -4.95 10.51
CA SER A 80 8.51 -5.76 10.42
C SER A 80 7.57 -5.24 9.33
N LEU A 81 7.40 -3.90 9.28
CA LEU A 81 6.64 -3.21 8.23
C LEU A 81 7.26 -3.43 6.86
N LYS A 82 8.59 -3.34 6.74
CA LYS A 82 9.30 -3.62 5.48
C LYS A 82 9.05 -5.05 4.98
N TYR A 83 9.07 -6.05 5.86
CA TYR A 83 8.78 -7.44 5.48
C TYR A 83 7.33 -7.63 5.06
N TYR A 84 6.38 -7.04 5.79
CA TYR A 84 4.97 -7.02 5.40
C TYR A 84 4.77 -6.39 4.02
N ILE A 85 5.28 -5.18 3.78
CA ILE A 85 5.16 -4.49 2.48
C ILE A 85 5.84 -5.28 1.35
N THR A 86 6.98 -5.91 1.62
CA THR A 86 7.67 -6.74 0.62
C THR A 86 6.87 -8.00 0.26
N SER A 87 5.98 -8.49 1.14
CA SER A 87 5.13 -9.66 0.83
C SER A 87 4.14 -9.43 -0.31
N PHE A 88 3.82 -8.17 -0.64
CA PHE A 88 2.96 -7.81 -1.78
C PHE A 88 3.65 -7.96 -3.13
N ARG A 89 4.99 -7.99 -3.18
CA ARG A 89 5.78 -7.78 -4.40
C ARG A 89 5.40 -8.66 -5.59
N ASN A 90 5.03 -9.91 -5.31
CA ASN A 90 4.67 -10.90 -6.33
C ASN A 90 3.18 -11.26 -6.29
N VAL A 91 2.35 -10.49 -5.59
CA VAL A 91 0.93 -10.78 -5.39
C VAL A 91 0.09 -10.05 -6.42
N GLY A 92 -0.80 -10.78 -7.07
CA GLY A 92 -1.82 -10.20 -7.95
C GLY A 92 -2.94 -9.56 -7.13
N ILE A 93 -2.96 -8.24 -7.05
CA ILE A 93 -3.98 -7.50 -6.27
C ILE A 93 -4.28 -6.16 -6.94
N TYR A 94 -5.55 -5.75 -6.93
CA TYR A 94 -5.95 -4.44 -7.45
C TYR A 94 -5.39 -3.30 -6.61
N GLN A 95 -5.11 -2.17 -7.26
CA GLN A 95 -4.48 -1.01 -6.64
C GLN A 95 -5.26 -0.53 -5.41
N GLU A 96 -6.58 -0.46 -5.55
CA GLU A 96 -7.54 -0.06 -4.52
C GLU A 96 -7.61 -1.09 -3.38
N ALA A 97 -7.63 -2.38 -3.74
CA ALA A 97 -7.68 -3.47 -2.77
C ALA A 97 -6.41 -3.53 -1.92
N ALA A 98 -5.24 -3.27 -2.52
CA ALA A 98 -3.97 -3.22 -1.80
C ALA A 98 -3.95 -2.10 -0.76
N THR A 99 -4.40 -0.89 -1.12
CA THR A 99 -4.49 0.24 -0.18
C THR A 99 -5.41 -0.09 1.00
N LYS A 100 -6.59 -0.65 0.72
CA LYS A 100 -7.55 -1.07 1.74
C LYS A 100 -6.95 -2.13 2.65
N ARG A 101 -6.28 -3.15 2.09
CA ARG A 101 -5.69 -4.25 2.85
C ARG A 101 -4.58 -3.78 3.78
N ILE A 102 -3.69 -2.90 3.30
CA ILE A 102 -2.63 -2.30 4.13
C ILE A 102 -3.24 -1.58 5.33
N ARG A 103 -4.31 -0.79 5.13
CA ARG A 103 -4.99 -0.11 6.23
C ARG A 103 -5.57 -1.09 7.25
N GLU A 104 -6.33 -2.10 6.81
CA GLU A 104 -6.99 -3.07 7.70
C GLU A 104 -6.00 -3.83 8.59
N ASP A 105 -4.91 -4.30 8.00
CA ASP A 105 -3.89 -5.05 8.73
C ASP A 105 -3.14 -4.14 9.73
N LEU A 106 -2.87 -2.88 9.36
CA LEU A 106 -2.22 -1.91 10.25
C LEU A 106 -3.11 -1.47 11.42
N GLU A 107 -4.38 -1.15 11.16
CA GLU A 107 -5.33 -0.79 12.23
C GLU A 107 -5.47 -1.93 13.24
N THR A 108 -5.48 -3.17 12.77
CA THR A 108 -5.58 -4.37 13.63
C THR A 108 -4.41 -4.46 14.61
N VAL A 109 -3.16 -4.26 14.15
CA VAL A 109 -1.98 -4.38 15.02
C VAL A 109 -1.74 -3.15 15.88
N LEU A 110 -2.00 -1.95 15.34
CA LEU A 110 -1.82 -0.67 16.03
C LEU A 110 -2.94 -0.36 17.02
N ASN A 111 -4.12 -0.96 16.84
CA ASN A 111 -5.32 -0.71 17.65
C ASN A 111 -5.73 0.79 17.66
N CYS A 112 -5.60 1.45 16.52
CA CYS A 112 -6.02 2.83 16.30
C CYS A 112 -6.37 3.06 14.82
N PRO A 113 -7.09 4.15 14.48
CA PRO A 113 -7.35 4.52 13.09
C PRO A 113 -6.06 4.84 12.32
N VAL A 114 -5.96 4.34 11.09
CA VAL A 114 -4.82 4.57 10.20
C VAL A 114 -5.34 5.13 8.88
N ARG A 115 -4.64 6.12 8.34
CA ARG A 115 -4.84 6.58 6.96
C ARG A 115 -3.71 6.06 6.10
N VAL A 116 -4.05 5.40 4.99
CA VAL A 116 -3.10 4.87 4.01
C VAL A 116 -3.37 5.52 2.67
N GLN A 117 -2.31 5.98 2.02
CA GLN A 117 -2.36 6.49 0.66
C GLN A 117 -1.29 5.79 -0.20
N THR A 118 -1.70 5.35 -1.39
CA THR A 118 -0.79 4.82 -2.40
C THR A 118 -0.92 5.65 -3.68
N ILE A 119 0.19 6.25 -4.11
CA ILE A 119 0.28 7.05 -5.32
C ILE A 119 1.03 6.23 -6.36
N TYR A 120 0.29 5.62 -7.29
CA TYR A 120 0.85 4.72 -8.29
C TYR A 120 1.56 5.47 -9.40
N ASN A 121 2.56 4.80 -9.99
CA ASN A 121 3.16 5.21 -11.25
C ASN A 121 2.12 5.20 -12.38
N ILE A 122 2.35 6.02 -13.41
CA ILE A 122 1.41 6.19 -14.50
C ILE A 122 1.25 4.88 -15.29
N ARG A 123 0.00 4.46 -15.49
CA ARG A 123 -0.38 3.32 -16.33
C ARG A 123 -1.41 3.78 -17.36
N GLY A 124 -1.17 3.51 -18.64
CA GLY A 124 -2.08 3.90 -19.72
C GLY A 124 -2.33 5.41 -19.83
N GLY A 125 -1.40 6.24 -19.34
CA GLY A 125 -1.55 7.70 -19.29
C GLY A 125 -2.31 8.24 -18.07
N PHE A 126 -2.77 7.38 -17.17
CA PHE A 126 -3.50 7.76 -15.96
C PHE A 126 -2.63 7.63 -14.71
N LYS A 127 -2.76 8.60 -13.80
CA LYS A 127 -2.18 8.54 -12.47
C LYS A 127 -3.30 8.20 -11.48
N THR A 128 -3.11 7.13 -10.72
CA THR A 128 -4.07 6.68 -9.71
C THR A 128 -3.52 6.98 -8.32
N THR A 129 -4.34 7.62 -7.50
CA THR A 129 -4.09 7.78 -6.07
C THR A 129 -5.25 7.16 -5.31
N CYS A 130 -4.97 6.15 -4.49
CA CYS A 130 -5.95 5.54 -3.60
C CYS A 130 -5.69 6.04 -2.18
N THR A 131 -6.75 6.45 -1.47
CA THR A 131 -6.68 6.85 -0.06
C THR A 131 -7.74 6.09 0.71
N GLU A 132 -7.35 5.42 1.78
CA GLU A 132 -8.22 4.63 2.65
C GLU A 132 -8.04 5.04 4.11
N GLY A 133 -9.14 5.03 4.86
CA GLY A 133 -9.15 5.41 6.27
C GLY A 133 -9.18 6.92 6.53
N ALA A 134 -9.33 7.28 7.80
CA ALA A 134 -9.36 8.65 8.28
C ALA A 134 -8.59 8.77 9.59
N LEU A 135 -7.94 9.92 9.80
CA LEU A 135 -7.32 10.23 11.09
C LEU A 135 -8.41 10.78 12.01
N SER A 136 -8.57 10.19 13.19
CA SER A 136 -9.31 10.85 14.27
C SER A 136 -8.52 12.07 14.74
N GLU A 137 -9.20 13.14 15.20
CA GLU A 137 -8.51 14.24 15.88
C GLU A 137 -7.69 13.67 17.05
N PRO A 138 -6.49 14.23 17.32
CA PRO A 138 -5.71 13.82 18.48
C PRO A 138 -6.55 14.02 19.74
N PRO A 139 -6.48 13.11 20.73
CA PRO A 139 -7.17 13.30 21.99
C PRO A 139 -6.74 14.66 22.58
N LYS A 140 -7.72 15.52 22.90
CA LYS A 140 -7.43 16.80 23.54
C LYS A 140 -6.65 16.52 24.83
N PRO A 141 -5.57 17.27 25.12
CA PRO A 141 -4.92 17.15 26.42
C PRO A 141 -5.99 17.35 27.49
N SER A 142 -6.07 16.40 28.43
CA SER A 142 -6.97 16.51 29.55
C SER A 142 -6.71 17.84 30.22
N SER A 143 -7.70 18.73 30.23
CA SER A 143 -7.68 19.90 31.08
C SER A 143 -7.68 19.41 32.52
N GLU A 144 -6.49 19.26 33.11
CA GLU A 144 -6.36 19.05 34.55
C GLU A 144 -7.09 20.21 35.25
N THR A 145 -8.00 19.85 36.15
CA THR A 145 -8.73 20.74 37.04
C THR A 145 -8.04 20.75 38.39
#